data_AF-A0A8T7MF20-F1
#
_entry.id   AF-A0A8T7MF20-F1
#
_cell.length_a   1.000
_cell.length_b   1.000
_cell.length_c   1.000
_cell.angle_alpha   90.00
_cell.angle_beta   90.00
_cell.angle_gamma   90.00
#
_symmetry.space_group_name_H-M   'P 1'
#
loop_
_entity.id
_entity.type
_entity.pdbx_description
1 polymer ?
#
loop_
_entity_poly.entity_id
_entity_poly.type
_entity_poly.pdbx_seq_one_letter_code
_entity_poly.pdbx_strand_id
1 'polypeptide(L)'
;MSFDAVSNYERWEYYTEFVETEASKQTEFLQRKYPNKTFPKFAVQAAIPRLNELGDEGWELLHMEPVPLGTNADVRFLGGDVNTYTHTYFCVFKRRKRL
;
A
#
# COMPACT_ATOMS: atom_id res chain seq x y z
N MET A 1 36.84 -5.91 31.85
CA MET A 1 36.25 -5.03 30.82
C MET A 1 35.33 -5.91 29.99
N SER A 2 34.02 -5.65 30.06
CA SER A 2 32.97 -6.48 29.46
C SER A 2 32.97 -6.32 27.93
N PHE A 3 32.93 -7.45 27.23
CA PHE A 3 32.63 -7.56 25.82
C PHE A 3 31.34 -8.39 25.69
N ASP A 4 30.21 -7.77 26.03
CA ASP A 4 28.91 -8.29 25.60
C ASP A 4 28.35 -7.30 24.58
N ALA A 5 28.79 -7.47 23.34
CA ALA A 5 28.11 -6.89 22.19
C ALA A 5 26.73 -7.53 22.14
N VAL A 6 25.72 -6.81 22.62
CA VAL A 6 24.31 -7.19 22.47
C VAL A 6 24.06 -7.39 20.98
N SER A 7 23.91 -8.64 20.55
CA SER A 7 23.54 -8.96 19.19
C SER A 7 22.11 -8.44 18.97
N ASN A 8 21.98 -7.25 18.39
CA ASN A 8 20.72 -6.74 17.86
C ASN A 8 20.28 -7.69 16.73
N TYR A 9 19.56 -8.76 17.05
CA TYR A 9 18.97 -9.64 16.04
C TYR A 9 17.95 -8.82 15.24
N GLU A 10 18.34 -8.40 14.04
CA GLU A 10 17.41 -7.78 13.11
C GLU A 10 16.46 -8.84 12.55
N ARG A 11 15.16 -8.68 12.82
CA ARG A 11 14.11 -9.45 12.15
C ARG A 11 13.33 -8.55 11.21
N TRP A 12 12.63 -9.17 10.26
CA TRP A 12 11.64 -8.47 9.45
C TRP A 12 10.30 -8.48 10.17
N GLU A 13 9.68 -7.31 10.27
CA GLU A 13 8.26 -7.18 10.51
C GLU A 13 7.58 -7.00 9.16
N TYR A 14 6.45 -7.67 8.95
CA TYR A 14 5.65 -7.58 7.72
C TYR A 14 4.30 -6.93 8.02
N TYR A 15 3.81 -6.17 7.06
CA TYR A 15 2.52 -5.52 7.12
C TYR A 15 1.81 -5.66 5.78
N THR A 16 0.49 -5.79 5.82
CA THR A 16 -0.34 -5.92 4.62
C THR A 16 -1.57 -5.04 4.76
N GLU A 17 -1.96 -4.37 3.68
CA GLU A 17 -3.14 -3.51 3.65
C GLU A 17 -3.74 -3.48 2.25
N PHE A 18 -5.06 -3.29 2.18
CA PHE A 18 -5.73 -2.94 0.94
C PHE A 18 -5.71 -1.42 0.73
N VAL A 19 -5.12 -0.98 -0.37
CA VAL A 19 -5.05 0.44 -0.73
C VAL A 19 -6.02 0.72 -1.87
N GLU A 20 -6.94 1.66 -1.65
CA GLU A 20 -7.91 2.10 -2.65
C GLU A 20 -7.44 3.34 -3.39
N THR A 21 -7.83 3.46 -4.67
CA THR A 21 -7.43 4.56 -5.53
C THR A 21 -8.57 5.54 -5.84
N GLU A 22 -9.52 5.73 -4.93
CA GLU A 22 -10.63 6.68 -5.14
C GLU A 22 -10.15 8.14 -5.02
N ALA A 23 -10.23 8.89 -6.13
CA ALA A 23 -9.67 10.23 -6.23
C ALA A 23 -10.33 11.24 -5.28
N SER A 24 -11.63 11.09 -5.01
CA SER A 24 -12.40 11.96 -4.12
C SER A 24 -11.80 12.00 -2.70
N LYS A 25 -11.25 10.87 -2.23
CA LYS A 25 -10.60 10.74 -0.91
C LYS A 25 -9.28 11.49 -0.81
N GLN A 26 -8.67 11.86 -1.93
CA GLN A 26 -7.32 12.45 -2.00
C GLN A 26 -7.29 13.76 -2.81
N THR A 27 -8.41 14.47 -2.85
CA THR A 27 -8.58 15.68 -3.68
C THR A 27 -7.51 16.75 -3.41
N GLU A 28 -7.23 17.05 -2.14
CA GLU A 28 -6.24 18.06 -1.76
C GLU A 28 -4.83 17.69 -2.27
N PHE A 29 -4.41 16.45 -2.02
CA PHE A 29 -3.12 15.95 -2.50
C PHE A 29 -3.03 16.03 -4.03
N LEU A 30 -4.05 15.57 -4.74
CA LEU A 30 -4.06 15.54 -6.20
C LEU A 30 -4.00 16.95 -6.80
N GLN A 31 -4.75 17.91 -6.25
CA GLN A 31 -4.74 19.30 -6.71
C GLN A 31 -3.40 19.99 -6.43
N ARG A 32 -2.82 19.75 -5.26
CA ARG A 32 -1.51 20.32 -4.88
C ARG A 32 -0.37 19.75 -5.72
N LYS A 33 -0.38 18.43 -5.97
CA LYS A 33 0.71 17.74 -6.68
C LYS A 33 0.60 17.89 -8.20
N TYR A 34 -0.63 17.97 -8.73
CA TYR A 34 -0.91 18.05 -10.16
C TYR A 34 -1.87 19.22 -10.44
N PRO A 35 -1.39 20.47 -10.32
CA PRO A 35 -2.24 21.64 -10.55
C PRO A 35 -2.82 21.60 -11.96
N ASN A 36 -4.08 22.02 -12.09
CA ASN A 36 -4.84 22.08 -13.35
C ASN A 36 -5.10 20.72 -14.04
N LYS A 37 -4.93 19.60 -13.33
CA LYS A 37 -5.26 18.26 -13.86
C LYS A 37 -6.58 17.75 -13.30
N THR A 38 -7.44 17.25 -14.18
CA THR A 38 -8.64 16.48 -13.81
C THR A 38 -8.28 15.00 -13.72
N PHE A 39 -8.82 14.31 -12.71
CA PHE A 39 -8.60 12.89 -12.48
C PHE A 39 -9.90 12.09 -12.70
N PRO A 40 -9.80 10.84 -13.21
CA PRO A 40 -10.94 9.92 -13.18
C PRO A 40 -11.33 9.57 -11.74
N LYS A 41 -12.54 9.02 -11.54
CA LYS A 41 -13.03 8.60 -10.21
C LYS A 41 -12.02 7.69 -9.48
N PHE A 42 -11.43 6.76 -10.22
CA PHE A 42 -10.40 5.86 -9.71
C PHE A 42 -9.07 6.23 -10.36
N ALA A 43 -8.21 6.91 -9.61
CA ALA A 43 -6.92 7.40 -10.08
C ALA A 43 -5.81 6.80 -9.22
N VAL A 44 -4.91 6.00 -9.83
CA VAL A 44 -3.82 5.29 -9.11
C VAL A 44 -2.95 6.25 -8.28
N GLN A 45 -2.82 7.52 -8.69
CA GLN A 45 -2.13 8.55 -7.93
C GLN A 45 -2.71 8.80 -6.54
N ALA A 46 -3.99 8.47 -6.31
CA ALA A 46 -4.63 8.55 -5.00
C ALA A 46 -4.06 7.51 -4.00
N ALA A 47 -3.31 6.49 -4.43
CA ALA A 47 -2.60 5.62 -3.49
C ALA A 47 -1.37 6.31 -2.86
N ILE A 48 -0.81 7.34 -3.51
CA ILE A 48 0.48 7.93 -3.12
C ILE A 48 0.51 8.43 -1.66
N PRO A 49 -0.51 9.14 -1.14
CA PRO A 49 -0.50 9.61 0.24
C PRO A 49 -0.32 8.48 1.26
N ARG A 50 -1.06 7.38 1.13
CA ARG A 50 -0.96 6.24 2.05
C ARG A 50 0.38 5.50 1.91
N LEU A 51 0.87 5.35 0.67
CA LEU A 51 2.18 4.73 0.44
C LEU A 51 3.32 5.57 1.03
N ASN A 52 3.24 6.89 0.95
CA ASN A 52 4.22 7.79 1.56
C ASN A 52 4.14 7.75 3.09
N GLU A 53 2.94 7.75 3.67
CA GLU A 53 2.74 7.63 5.13
C GLU A 53 3.40 6.35 5.67
N LEU A 54 3.20 5.22 4.98
CA LEU A 54 3.87 3.95 5.32
C LEU A 54 5.40 4.05 5.17
N GLY A 55 5.88 4.72 4.11
CA GLY A 55 7.30 5.00 3.94
C GLY A 55 7.90 5.82 5.09
N ASP A 56 7.18 6.84 5.56
CA ASP A 56 7.58 7.70 6.69
C ASP A 56 7.59 6.92 8.02
N GLU A 57 6.75 5.89 8.17
CA GLU A 57 6.77 4.93 9.27
C GLU A 57 7.91 3.88 9.17
N GLY A 58 8.71 3.94 8.11
CA GLY A 58 9.83 3.04 7.84
C GLY A 58 9.44 1.74 7.14
N TRP A 59 8.23 1.63 6.59
CA TRP A 59 7.82 0.50 5.77
C TRP A 59 8.34 0.61 4.34
N GLU A 60 8.88 -0.49 3.83
CA GLU A 60 9.29 -0.68 2.45
C GLU A 60 8.23 -1.50 1.71
N LEU A 61 7.68 -0.97 0.61
CA LEU A 61 6.73 -1.69 -0.24
C LEU A 61 7.45 -2.84 -0.96
N LEU A 62 6.95 -4.07 -0.76
CA LEU A 62 7.45 -5.28 -1.40
C LEU A 62 6.64 -5.68 -2.62
N HIS A 63 5.33 -5.56 -2.54
CA HIS A 63 4.41 -6.03 -3.56
C HIS A 63 3.13 -5.20 -3.56
N MET A 64 2.56 -5.02 -4.75
CA MET A 64 1.28 -4.34 -4.97
C MET A 64 0.61 -4.99 -6.18
N GLU A 65 -0.57 -5.57 -5.97
CA GLU A 65 -1.35 -6.19 -7.05
C GLU A 65 -2.82 -5.76 -7.00
N PRO A 66 -3.47 -5.56 -8.16
CA PRO A 66 -4.90 -5.28 -8.20
C PRO A 66 -5.70 -6.52 -7.80
N VAL A 67 -6.60 -6.39 -6.83
CA VAL A 67 -7.45 -7.49 -6.35
C VAL A 67 -8.93 -7.14 -6.39
N PRO A 68 -9.81 -8.02 -6.89
CA PRO A 68 -11.24 -7.90 -6.65
C PRO A 68 -11.54 -8.35 -5.21
N LEU A 69 -12.24 -7.51 -4.45
CA LEU A 69 -12.68 -7.81 -3.09
C LEU A 69 -14.18 -8.14 -3.05
N GLY A 70 -14.51 -9.23 -2.36
CA GLY A 70 -15.88 -9.53 -1.94
C GLY A 70 -16.31 -8.68 -0.75
N THR A 71 -17.59 -8.79 -0.37
CA THR A 71 -18.16 -8.01 0.74
C THR A 71 -17.54 -8.34 2.10
N ASN A 72 -16.84 -9.46 2.22
CA ASN A 72 -16.16 -9.88 3.44
C ASN A 72 -14.63 -9.69 3.37
N ALA A 73 -14.13 -8.83 2.46
CA ALA A 73 -12.72 -8.65 2.16
C ALA A 73 -12.00 -9.93 1.67
N ASP A 74 -12.76 -10.91 1.20
CA ASP A 74 -12.27 -12.09 0.49
C ASP A 74 -11.71 -11.69 -0.88
N VAL A 75 -10.53 -12.21 -1.22
CA VAL A 75 -9.89 -11.95 -2.52
C VAL A 75 -10.36 -12.98 -3.53
N ARG A 76 -10.98 -12.52 -4.62
CA ARG A 76 -11.50 -13.41 -5.66
C ARG A 76 -10.35 -13.98 -6.51
N PHE A 77 -10.27 -15.31 -6.61
CA PHE A 77 -9.40 -15.97 -7.58
C PHE A 77 -9.86 -15.67 -9.01
N LEU A 78 -8.99 -15.05 -9.81
CA LEU A 78 -9.25 -14.79 -11.23
C LEU A 78 -8.96 -16.04 -12.05
N GLY A 79 -9.97 -16.87 -12.26
CA GLY A 79 -9.92 -18.01 -13.17
C GLY A 79 -11.12 -18.00 -14.10
N GLY A 80 -10.98 -17.40 -15.28
CA GLY A 80 -11.90 -17.63 -16.42
C GLY A 80 -12.66 -16.44 -16.99
N ASP A 81 -12.95 -15.38 -16.22
CA ASP A 81 -13.70 -14.20 -16.71
C ASP A 81 -12.85 -12.92 -16.66
N VAL A 82 -12.47 -12.43 -17.84
CA VAL A 82 -11.45 -11.39 -18.11
C VAL A 82 -11.92 -9.94 -17.92
N ASN A 83 -13.13 -9.69 -17.40
CA ASN A 83 -13.74 -8.34 -17.40
C ASN A 83 -14.00 -7.73 -16.00
N THR A 84 -13.33 -8.20 -14.96
CA THR A 84 -13.48 -7.60 -13.62
C THR A 84 -12.49 -6.44 -13.44
N TYR A 85 -13.00 -5.23 -13.26
CA TYR A 85 -12.20 -4.05 -12.91
C TYR A 85 -12.17 -3.85 -11.39
N THR A 86 -11.01 -3.48 -10.85
CA THR A 86 -10.85 -3.10 -9.45
C THR A 86 -10.08 -1.79 -9.34
N HIS A 87 -10.32 -1.07 -8.26
CA HIS A 87 -9.56 0.12 -7.84
C HIS A 87 -8.89 -0.10 -6.48
N THR A 88 -8.83 -1.36 -6.04
CA THR A 88 -8.25 -1.79 -4.78
C THR A 88 -7.04 -2.67 -5.05
N TYR A 89 -5.98 -2.42 -4.29
CA TYR A 89 -4.71 -3.11 -4.43
C TYR A 89 -4.35 -3.78 -3.11
N PHE A 90 -3.95 -5.04 -3.17
CA PHE A 90 -3.33 -5.71 -2.05
C PHE A 90 -1.84 -5.33 -2.01
N CYS A 91 -1.42 -4.71 -0.93
CA CYS A 91 -0.05 -4.26 -0.74
C CYS A 91 0.62 -5.04 0.40
N VAL A 92 1.87 -5.44 0.18
CA VAL A 92 2.72 -6.09 1.17
C VAL A 92 3.92 -5.21 1.43
N PHE A 93 4.25 -5.03 2.71
CA PHE A 93 5.34 -4.20 3.19
C PHE A 93 6.23 -4.97 4.16
N LYS A 94 7.47 -4.51 4.31
CA LYS A 94 8.39 -4.98 5.37
C LYS A 94 9.10 -3.80 6.04
N ARG A 95 9.55 -3.99 7.27
CA ARG A 95 10.53 -3.10 7.91
C ARG A 95 11.44 -3.86 8.87
N ARG A 96 12.60 -3.27 9.19
CA ARG A 96 13.50 -3.83 10.19
C ARG A 96 12.90 -3.65 11.58
N LYS A 97 12.83 -4.74 12.35
CA LYS A 97 12.45 -4.73 13.76
C LYS A 97 13.63 -5.18 14.60
N ARG A 98 14.06 -4.31 15.52
CA ARG A 98 14.97 -4.68 16.60
C ARG A 98 14.18 -5.42 17.68
N LEU A 99 14.79 -6.45 18.25
CA LEU A 99 14.28 -7.21 19.38
C LEU A 99 14.82 -6.66 20.70
#